data_AF-A0A560KCI3-F1
#
_entry.id   AF-A0A560KCI3-F1
#
_cell.length_a   1.000
_cell.length_b   1.000
_cell.length_c   1.000
_cell.angle_alpha   90.00
_cell.angle_beta   90.00
_cell.angle_gamma   90.00
#
_symmetry.space_group_name_H-M   'P 1'
#
loop_
_entity.id
_entity.type
_entity.pdbx_description
1 polymer ?
#
loop_
_entity_poly.entity_id
_entity_poly.type
_entity_poly.pdbx_seq_one_letter_code
_entity_poly.pdbx_strand_id
1 'polypeptide(L)' 'MFSAETTALLRAVLEEVCEKIPVSEVGARTHVASKILEAAAQGQLSTDALRKVGRKALNPPTMWR' A
#
# COMPACT_ATOMS: atom_id res chain seq x y z
N MET A 1 -14.79 -2.71 9.49
CA MET A 1 -13.76 -3.75 9.72
C MET A 1 -13.65 -4.57 8.45
N PHE A 2 -12.44 -4.82 7.94
CA PHE A 2 -12.24 -5.59 6.70
C PHE A 2 -12.46 -7.09 6.96
N SER A 3 -12.98 -7.82 5.98
CA SER A 3 -13.05 -9.28 6.04
C SER A 3 -11.65 -9.91 6.05
N ALA A 4 -11.55 -11.18 6.47
CA ALA A 4 -10.30 -11.92 6.46
C ALA A 4 -9.70 -12.00 5.04
N GLU A 5 -10.54 -12.21 4.02
CA GLU A 5 -10.14 -12.22 2.61
C GLU A 5 -9.58 -10.87 2.16
N THR A 6 -10.25 -9.76 2.51
CA THR A 6 -9.77 -8.42 2.20
C THR A 6 -8.46 -8.12 2.91
N THR A 7 -8.31 -8.54 4.16
CA THR A 7 -7.07 -8.36 4.93
C THR A 7 -5.91 -9.15 4.32
N ALA A 8 -6.16 -10.38 3.84
CA ALA A 8 -5.17 -11.19 3.15
C ALA A 8 -4.73 -10.55 1.82
N LEU A 9 -5.67 -10.04 1.05
CA LEU A 9 -5.40 -9.28 -0.18
C LEU A 9 -4.53 -8.05 0.10
N LEU A 10 -4.89 -7.25 1.11
CA LEU A 10 -4.15 -6.03 1.46
C LEU A 10 -2.71 -6.34 1.89
N ARG A 11 -2.51 -7.41 2.66
CA ARG A 11 -1.16 -7.87 3.03
C ARG A 11 -0.36 -8.33 1.82
N ALA A 12 -0.94 -9.16 0.96
CA ALA A 12 -0.26 -9.63 -0.25
C ALA A 12 0.18 -8.46 -1.16
N VAL A 13 -0.70 -7.47 -1.35
CA VAL A 13 -0.37 -6.27 -2.15
C VAL A 13 0.69 -5.40 -1.47
N LEU A 14 0.63 -5.24 -0.15
CA LEU A 14 1.65 -4.49 0.60
C LEU A 14 3.02 -5.15 0.49
N GLU A 15 3.10 -6.46 0.67
CA GLU A 15 4.34 -7.24 0.58
C GLU A 15 4.94 -7.14 -0.83
N GLU A 16 4.11 -7.25 -1.86
CA GLU A 16 4.55 -7.15 -3.24
C GLU A 16 5.05 -5.73 -3.59
N VAL A 17 4.35 -4.68 -3.15
CA VAL A 17 4.78 -3.29 -3.38
C VAL A 17 6.04 -2.96 -2.58
N CYS A 18 6.18 -3.48 -1.36
CA CYS A 18 7.34 -3.26 -0.50
C CYS A 18 8.51 -4.21 -0.77
N GLU A 19 8.40 -5.15 -1.72
CA GLU A 19 9.45 -6.11 -2.06
C GLU A 19 10.79 -5.42 -2.35
N LYS A 20 10.74 -4.28 -3.06
CA LYS A 20 11.92 -3.50 -3.44
C LYS A 20 12.35 -2.46 -2.40
N ILE A 21 11.60 -2.31 -1.32
CA ILE A 21 11.87 -1.34 -0.27
C ILE A 21 12.56 -2.04 0.88
N PRO A 22 13.75 -1.59 1.32
CA PRO A 22 14.44 -2.22 2.44
C PRO A 22 13.59 -2.14 3.72
N VAL A 23 13.74 -3.12 4.60
CA VAL A 23 13.00 -3.19 5.87
C VAL A 23 13.29 -2.01 6.80
N SER A 24 14.46 -1.37 6.63
CA SER A 24 14.87 -0.17 7.36
C SER A 24 14.01 1.06 7.02
N GLU A 25 13.40 1.10 5.83
CA GLU A 25 12.53 2.20 5.39
C GLU A 25 11.11 2.03 5.93
N VAL A 26 11.00 1.97 7.26
CA VAL A 26 9.74 1.81 7.99
C VAL A 26 8.75 2.94 7.65
N GLY A 27 9.26 4.15 7.41
CA GLY A 27 8.45 5.30 6.99
C GLY A 27 7.75 5.06 5.65
N ALA A 28 8.49 4.62 4.64
CA ALA A 28 7.94 4.32 3.32
C ALA A 28 6.94 3.16 3.37
N ARG A 29 7.28 2.07 4.07
CA ARG A 29 6.39 0.90 4.21
C ARG A 29 5.09 1.24 4.95
N THR A 30 5.18 2.04 6.02
CA THR A 30 4.01 2.54 6.76
C THR A 30 3.14 3.42 5.88
N HIS A 31 3.75 4.33 5.11
CA HIS A 31 3.02 5.21 4.21
C HIS A 31 2.25 4.44 3.13
N VAL A 32 2.90 3.46 2.51
CA VAL A 32 2.27 2.56 1.53
C VAL A 32 1.10 1.80 2.15
N ALA A 33 1.28 1.22 3.34
CA ALA A 33 0.22 0.52 4.06
C ALA A 33 -0.98 1.43 4.33
N SER A 34 -0.75 2.66 4.80
CA SER A 34 -1.82 3.65 4.98
C SER A 34 -2.55 3.95 3.68
N LYS A 35 -1.84 4.20 2.56
CA LYS A 35 -2.47 4.48 1.27
C LYS A 35 -3.30 3.32 0.73
N ILE A 36 -2.83 2.09 0.89
CA ILE A 36 -3.55 0.87 0.51
C ILE A 36 -4.82 0.71 1.36
N LEU A 37 -4.74 0.95 2.67
CA LEU A 37 -5.90 0.90 3.58
C LEU A 37 -6.93 1.99 3.26
N GLU A 38 -6.47 3.21 2.97
CA GLU A 38 -7.35 4.31 2.53
C GLU A 38 -8.09 3.93 1.24
N ALA A 39 -7.39 3.40 0.24
CA ALA A 39 -8.03 2.97 -1.02
C ALA A 39 -9.08 1.87 -0.77
N ALA A 40 -8.76 0.88 0.07
CA ALA A 40 -9.70 -0.16 0.45
C ALA A 40 -10.92 0.38 1.20
N ALA A 41 -10.73 1.37 2.09
CA ALA A 41 -11.82 2.05 2.78
C ALA A 41 -12.72 2.86 1.84
N GLN A 42 -12.17 3.33 0.71
CA GLN A 42 -12.93 3.98 -0.36
C GLN A 42 -13.62 2.97 -1.32
N GLY A 43 -13.58 1.67 -1.01
CA GLY A 43 -14.21 0.62 -1.83
C GLY A 43 -13.34 0.12 -2.99
N GLN A 44 -12.10 0.58 -3.12
CA GLN A 44 -11.17 0.11 -4.14
C GLN A 44 -10.51 -1.19 -3.67
N LEU A 45 -11.14 -2.33 -3.94
CA LEU A 45 -10.65 -3.66 -3.55
C LEU A 45 -9.99 -4.44 -4.69
N SER A 46 -9.88 -3.86 -5.88
CA SER A 46 -9.18 -4.49 -7.00
C SER A 46 -7.67 -4.50 -6.76
N THR A 47 -7.03 -5.65 -6.95
CA THR A 47 -5.59 -5.83 -6.77
C THR A 47 -4.77 -4.82 -7.57
N ASP A 48 -5.17 -4.53 -8.82
CA ASP A 48 -4.50 -3.53 -9.66
C ASP A 48 -4.59 -2.10 -9.07
N ALA A 49 -5.78 -1.70 -8.59
CA ALA A 49 -5.99 -0.39 -7.97
C ALA A 49 -5.14 -0.23 -6.71
N LEU A 50 -5.12 -1.24 -5.84
CA LEU A 50 -4.30 -1.24 -4.62
C LEU A 50 -2.80 -1.19 -4.95
N ARG A 51 -2.33 -1.97 -5.94
CA ARG A 51 -0.94 -1.93 -6.41
C ARG A 51 -0.57 -0.56 -6.97
N LYS A 52 -1.46 0.06 -7.76
CA LYS A 52 -1.25 1.37 -8.35
C LYS A 52 -1.14 2.45 -7.27
N VAL A 53 -2.01 2.42 -6.28
CA VAL A 53 -1.97 3.34 -5.13
C VAL A 53 -0.70 3.12 -4.31
N GLY A 54 -0.34 1.88 -4.01
CA GLY A 54 0.89 1.55 -3.28
C GLY A 54 2.16 2.03 -4.01
N ARG A 55 2.27 1.77 -5.32
CA ARG A 55 3.41 2.27 -6.13
C ARG A 55 3.46 3.79 -6.21
N LYS A 56 2.30 4.45 -6.27
CA LYS A 56 2.23 5.91 -6.23
C LYS A 56 2.71 6.46 -4.88
N ALA A 57 2.41 5.74 -3.79
CA ALA A 57 2.88 6.10 -2.45
C ALA A 57 4.41 5.96 -2.29
N LEU A 58 5.06 5.08 -3.06
CA LEU A 58 6.53 4.97 -3.10
C LEU A 58 7.23 6.12 -3.84
N ASN A 59 6.50 6.81 -4.72
CA ASN A 59 7.02 7.93 -5.48
C ASN A 59 6.23 9.19 -5.10
N PRO A 60 6.33 9.65 -3.82
CA PRO A 60 5.66 10.85 -3.41
C PRO A 60 6.16 12.01 -4.28
N PRO A 61 5.28 12.96 -4.66
CA PRO A 61 5.73 14.16 -5.34
C PRO A 61 6.84 14.79 -4.50
N THR A 62 7.87 15.30 -5.17
CA THR A 62 9.17 15.79 -4.67
C THR A 62 9.15 16.83 -3.54
N MET A 63 7.97 17.16 -2.98
CA MET A 63 7.80 18.02 -1.79
C MET A 63 8.24 17.37 -0.47
N TRP A 64 8.61 16.08 -0.45
CA TRP A 64 9.18 15.41 0.74
C TRP A 64 10.70 15.23 0.65
N ARG A 65 11.37 15.97 -0.24
CA ARG A 65 12.83 16.05 -0.29
C ARG A 65 13.37 17.04 0.73
#